data_AF-A0A838W2V7-F1
#
_entry.id   AF-A0A838W2V7-F1
#
_cell.length_a   1.000
_cell.length_b   1.000
_cell.length_c   1.000
_cell.angle_alpha   90.00
_cell.angle_beta   90.00
_cell.angle_gamma   90.00
#
_symmetry.space_group_name_H-M   'P 1'
#
loop_
_entity.id
_entity.type
_entity.pdbx_description
1 polymer ?
#
loop_
_entity_poly.entity_id
_entity_poly.type
_entity_poly.pdbx_seq_one_letter_code
_entity_poly.pdbx_strand_id
1 'polypeptide(L)'
;MSSNFNDSPPHFIVLNAISKNLNTADKIAKSTKLSKSEIEKILKELEGQKLITGFDKKSFFFGKKRQYQLNEIGVKVLTSKNQELEGKMRQVQQWYSQGDKTQVQSFMNDNRAWLPMMIFSGIMQMVMFSSLMSFAGMAMTPTESSMAGGEEGGTDSASSDTGAATDSADSQGADFGDAGGMDFDAGGFDSF
;
A
#
# COMPACT_ATOMS: atom_id res chain seq x y z
N MET A 1 26.75 16.49 5.98
CA MET A 1 25.51 16.96 5.35
C MET A 1 24.34 16.37 6.12
N SER A 2 23.68 17.17 6.95
CA SER A 2 22.50 16.74 7.69
C SER A 2 21.30 16.90 6.77
N SER A 3 20.85 15.81 6.14
CA SER A 3 19.56 15.80 5.44
C SER A 3 18.48 16.19 6.46
N ASN A 4 17.73 17.26 6.19
CA ASN A 4 16.53 17.58 6.94
C ASN A 4 15.46 16.54 6.57
N PHE A 5 15.43 15.42 7.29
CA PHE A 5 14.47 14.33 7.08
C PHE A 5 13.03 14.70 7.49
N ASN A 6 12.82 15.90 8.04
CA ASN A 6 11.52 16.49 8.37
C ASN A 6 10.56 16.65 7.17
N ASP A 7 10.99 16.29 5.96
CA ASP A 7 10.16 16.26 4.74
C ASP A 7 10.26 14.95 3.94
N SER A 8 10.59 13.81 4.56
CA SER A 8 10.60 12.52 3.87
C SER A 8 9.27 11.76 4.07
N PRO A 9 8.41 11.59 3.03
CA PRO A 9 7.13 10.90 3.19
C PRO A 9 7.24 9.48 3.76
N PRO A 10 8.21 8.62 3.36
CA PRO A 10 8.41 7.31 3.98
C PRO A 10 8.68 7.38 5.49
N HIS A 11 9.44 8.38 5.97
CA HIS A 11 9.69 8.57 7.40
C HIS A 11 8.41 8.89 8.16
N PHE A 12 7.56 9.75 7.62
CA PHE A 12 6.27 10.08 8.22
C PHE A 12 5.28 8.91 8.17
N ILE A 13 5.32 8.08 7.13
CA ILE A 13 4.55 6.84 7.06
C ILE A 13 4.98 5.91 8.20
N VAL A 14 6.29 5.73 8.43
CA VAL A 14 6.80 4.89 9.52
C VAL A 14 6.47 5.47 10.90
N LEU A 15 6.63 6.78 11.11
CA LEU A 15 6.22 7.44 12.35
C LEU A 15 4.72 7.24 12.63
N ASN A 16 3.89 7.43 11.61
CA ASN A 16 2.45 7.22 11.71
C ASN A 16 2.08 5.74 11.94
N ALA A 17 2.86 4.78 11.41
CA ALA A 17 2.65 3.38 11.69
C ALA A 17 2.89 3.07 13.18
N ILE A 18 3.98 3.60 13.74
CA ILE A 18 4.31 3.40 15.16
C ILE A 18 3.25 4.07 16.06
N SER A 19 2.76 5.27 15.70
CA SER A 19 1.68 5.93 16.45
C SER A 19 0.37 5.11 16.45
N LYS A 20 0.13 4.33 15.39
CA LYS A 20 -0.97 3.36 15.26
C LYS A 20 -0.70 2.00 15.90
N ASN A 21 0.29 1.90 16.81
CA ASN A 21 0.68 0.65 17.48
C ASN A 21 1.21 -0.45 16.51
N LEU A 22 1.77 -0.06 15.37
CA LEU A 22 2.58 -0.95 14.53
C LEU A 22 4.04 -0.82 14.99
N ASN A 23 4.34 -1.43 16.13
CA ASN A 23 5.56 -1.14 16.89
C ASN A 23 6.79 -1.96 16.44
N THR A 24 6.70 -2.79 15.40
CA THR A 24 7.79 -3.69 14.98
C THR A 24 8.02 -3.58 13.49
N ALA A 25 9.27 -3.73 13.04
CA ALA A 25 9.61 -3.66 11.61
C ALA A 25 8.71 -4.54 10.73
N ASP A 26 8.41 -5.78 11.15
CA ASP A 26 7.55 -6.68 10.37
C ASP A 26 6.10 -6.16 10.23
N LYS A 27 5.52 -5.62 11.31
CA LYS A 27 4.16 -5.05 11.30
C LYS A 27 4.11 -3.81 10.42
N ILE A 28 5.14 -2.98 10.49
CA ILE A 28 5.24 -1.76 9.70
C ILE A 28 5.35 -2.14 8.21
N ALA A 29 6.32 -3.00 7.85
CA ALA A 29 6.52 -3.43 6.47
C ALA A 29 5.25 -4.02 5.83
N LYS A 30 4.52 -4.88 6.56
CA LYS A 30 3.25 -5.43 6.11
C LYS A 30 2.21 -4.35 5.82
N SER A 31 2.10 -3.35 6.68
CA SER A 31 1.07 -2.31 6.56
C SER A 31 1.42 -1.21 5.56
N THR A 32 2.70 -0.92 5.35
CA THR A 32 3.15 0.18 4.50
C THR A 32 3.56 -0.27 3.10
N LYS A 33 3.68 -1.59 2.87
CA LYS A 33 4.21 -2.20 1.65
C LYS A 33 5.66 -1.78 1.32
N LEU A 34 6.38 -1.20 2.29
CA LEU A 34 7.81 -0.91 2.18
C LEU A 34 8.62 -2.15 2.51
N SER A 35 9.81 -2.25 1.91
CA SER A 35 10.71 -3.38 2.19
C SER A 35 11.21 -3.34 3.64
N LYS A 36 11.46 -4.51 4.23
CA LYS A 36 11.93 -4.59 5.62
C LYS A 36 13.28 -3.88 5.82
N SER A 37 14.19 -3.98 4.85
CA SER A 37 15.50 -3.31 4.89
C SER A 37 15.35 -1.78 4.89
N GLU A 38 14.45 -1.25 4.08
CA GLU A 38 14.12 0.18 4.05
C GLU A 38 13.51 0.64 5.38
N ILE A 39 12.55 -0.12 5.92
CA ILE A 39 11.97 0.14 7.24
C ILE A 39 13.05 0.16 8.33
N GLU A 40 13.96 -0.81 8.35
CA GLU A 40 15.04 -0.85 9.33
C GLU A 40 15.99 0.34 9.22
N LYS A 41 16.27 0.80 8.00
CA LYS A 41 17.06 2.02 7.77
C LYS A 41 16.34 3.25 8.34
N ILE A 42 15.06 3.41 8.00
CA ILE A 42 14.24 4.54 8.49
C ILE A 42 14.15 4.51 10.02
N LEU A 43 13.93 3.35 10.63
CA LEU A 43 13.87 3.21 12.09
C LEU A 43 15.17 3.66 12.77
N LYS A 44 16.34 3.29 12.22
CA LYS A 44 17.64 3.75 12.72
C LYS A 44 17.80 5.27 12.60
N GLU A 45 17.35 5.85 11.50
CA GLU A 45 17.40 7.29 11.26
C GLU A 45 16.48 8.04 12.25
N LEU A 46 15.26 7.55 12.47
CA LEU A 46 14.30 8.11 13.43
C LEU A 46 14.79 7.99 14.89
N GLU A 47 15.42 6.86 15.26
CA GLU A 47 16.07 6.69 16.57
C GLU A 47 17.24 7.67 16.74
N GLY A 48 18.10 7.81 15.72
CA GLY A 48 19.21 8.75 15.73
C GLY A 48 18.76 10.21 15.92
N GLN A 49 17.56 10.54 15.46
CA GLN A 49 16.91 11.85 15.63
C GLN A 49 16.11 11.98 16.93
N LYS A 50 16.07 10.93 17.76
CA LYS A 50 15.30 10.88 19.02
C LYS A 50 13.79 11.06 18.84
N LEU A 51 13.27 10.85 17.63
CA LEU A 51 11.83 10.90 17.36
C LEU A 51 11.12 9.64 17.89
N ILE A 52 11.84 8.53 17.93
CA ILE A 52 11.38 7.26 18.48
C ILE A 52 12.41 6.68 19.44
N THR A 53 11.96 5.76 20.29
CA THR A 53 12.83 4.93 21.15
C THR A 53 12.57 3.46 20.84
N GLY A 54 13.64 2.71 20.57
CA GLY A 54 13.59 1.26 20.46
C GLY A 54 13.88 0.56 21.79
N PHE A 55 13.18 -0.54 22.04
CA PHE A 55 13.36 -1.39 23.23
C PHE A 55 13.09 -2.84 22.89
N ASP A 56 13.78 -3.76 23.56
CA ASP A 56 13.57 -5.19 23.37
C ASP A 56 12.46 -5.69 24.29
N LYS A 57 11.42 -6.29 23.72
CA LYS A 57 10.37 -6.97 24.46
C LYS A 57 10.55 -8.48 24.35
N LYS A 58 10.39 -9.20 25.47
CA LYS A 58 10.35 -10.68 25.44
C LYS A 58 9.17 -11.11 24.58
N SER A 59 9.45 -11.90 23.56
CA SER A 59 8.45 -12.49 22.67
C SER A 59 7.91 -13.79 23.26
N PHE A 60 6.67 -14.13 22.91
CA PHE A 60 5.95 -15.31 23.41
C PHE A 60 6.64 -16.64 23.01
N PHE A 61 7.28 -16.68 21.85
CA PHE A 61 8.06 -17.84 21.37
C PHE A 61 9.58 -17.59 21.49
N PHE A 62 10.10 -17.70 22.71
CA PHE A 62 11.53 -17.82 23.05
C PHE A 62 12.51 -16.91 22.25
N GLY A 63 12.24 -15.61 22.22
CA GLY A 63 13.12 -14.62 21.58
C GLY A 63 12.90 -13.20 22.09
N LYS A 64 13.81 -12.28 21.77
CA LYS A 64 13.61 -10.83 21.97
C LYS A 64 13.12 -10.23 20.66
N LYS A 65 12.08 -9.42 20.71
CA LYS A 65 11.60 -8.65 19.55
C LYS A 65 11.78 -7.17 19.84
N ARG A 66 12.55 -6.48 19.00
CA ARG A 66 12.71 -5.03 19.08
C ARG A 66 11.42 -4.34 18.70
N GLN A 67 10.96 -3.45 19.57
CA GLN A 67 9.78 -2.62 19.40
C GLN A 67 10.16 -1.15 19.45
N TYR A 68 9.30 -0.30 18.89
CA TYR A 68 9.50 1.14 18.80
C TYR A 68 8.29 1.88 19.35
N GLN A 69 8.54 3.01 20.00
CA GLN A 69 7.51 3.94 20.47
C GLN A 69 7.92 5.37 20.09
N LEU A 70 6.94 6.24 19.85
CA LEU A 70 7.19 7.67 19.67
C LEU A 70 7.60 8.29 21.00
N ASN A 71 8.56 9.20 20.94
CA ASN A 71 8.83 10.13 22.03
C ASN A 71 7.98 11.40 21.84
N GLU A 72 7.99 12.29 22.82
CA GLU A 72 7.26 13.57 22.79
C GLU A 72 7.59 14.40 21.52
N ILE A 73 8.87 14.47 21.15
CA ILE A 73 9.32 15.18 19.94
C ILE A 73 8.73 14.52 18.69
N GLY A 74 8.75 13.19 18.61
CA GLY A 74 8.17 12.45 17.48
C GLY A 74 6.67 12.67 17.34
N VAL A 75 5.93 12.69 18.46
CA VAL A 75 4.49 13.01 18.48
C VAL A 75 4.25 14.43 17.96
N LYS A 76 5.03 15.41 18.42
CA LYS A 76 4.89 16.81 18.00
C LYS A 76 5.18 16.99 16.49
N VAL A 77 6.27 16.39 16.00
CA VAL A 77 6.65 16.43 14.59
C VAL A 77 5.58 15.80 13.71
N LEU A 78 5.11 14.60 14.06
CA LEU A 78 4.05 13.91 13.32
C LEU A 78 2.75 14.72 13.31
N THR A 79 2.34 15.25 14.46
CA THR A 79 1.11 16.05 14.60
C THR A 79 1.17 17.32 13.75
N SER A 80 2.31 18.03 13.79
CA SER A 80 2.49 19.24 12.99
C SER A 80 2.39 18.95 11.50
N LYS A 81 2.98 17.84 11.03
CA LYS A 81 2.89 17.46 9.62
C LYS A 81 1.46 17.02 9.24
N ASN A 82 0.75 16.30 10.11
CA ASN A 82 -0.65 15.96 9.86
C ASN A 82 -1.52 17.21 9.70
N GLN A 83 -1.36 18.20 10.58
CA GLN A 83 -2.09 19.48 10.48
C GLN A 83 -1.79 20.23 9.18
N GLU A 84 -0.53 20.25 8.74
CA GLU A 84 -0.15 20.83 7.45
C GLU A 84 -0.88 20.15 6.28
N LEU A 85 -0.87 18.82 6.26
CA LEU A 85 -1.48 18.03 5.20
C LEU A 85 -3.02 18.09 5.22
N GLU A 86 -3.63 18.14 6.41
CA GLU A 86 -5.06 18.41 6.56
C GLU A 86 -5.45 19.79 6.01
N GLY A 87 -4.62 20.81 6.26
CA GLY A 87 -4.81 22.15 5.69
C GLY A 87 -4.81 22.13 4.16
N LYS A 88 -3.84 21.43 3.55
CA LYS A 88 -3.79 21.25 2.09
C LYS A 88 -5.00 20.49 1.56
N MET A 89 -5.43 19.43 2.24
CA MET A 89 -6.61 18.65 1.85
C MET A 89 -7.89 19.51 1.86
N ARG A 90 -8.05 20.40 2.84
CA ARG A 90 -9.20 21.33 2.86
C ARG A 90 -9.23 22.26 1.64
N GLN A 91 -8.07 22.76 1.20
CA GLN A 91 -7.98 23.59 -0.02
C GLN A 91 -8.38 22.79 -1.26
N VAL A 92 -7.93 21.55 -1.37
CA VAL A 92 -8.26 20.67 -2.49
C VAL A 92 -9.75 20.34 -2.53
N GLN A 93 -10.38 20.11 -1.38
CA GLN A 93 -11.83 19.92 -1.31
C GLN A 93 -12.59 21.17 -1.79
N GLN A 94 -12.08 22.36 -1.50
CA GLN A 94 -12.66 23.61 -1.98
C GLN A 94 -12.54 23.72 -3.51
N TRP A 95 -11.37 23.47 -4.09
CA TRP A 95 -11.18 23.47 -5.55
C TRP A 95 -12.05 22.43 -6.25
N TYR A 96 -12.12 21.22 -5.68
CA TYR A 96 -12.99 20.16 -6.18
C TYR A 96 -14.47 20.59 -6.18
N SER A 97 -14.94 21.19 -5.09
CA SER A 97 -16.33 21.67 -4.98
C SER A 97 -16.65 22.82 -5.92
N GLN A 98 -15.64 23.61 -6.32
CA GLN A 98 -15.77 24.71 -7.28
C GLN A 98 -15.63 24.25 -8.74
N GLY A 99 -15.30 22.98 -8.98
CA GLY A 99 -15.03 22.48 -10.32
C GLY A 99 -13.67 22.94 -10.89
N ASP A 100 -12.74 23.42 -10.07
CA ASP A 100 -11.42 23.86 -10.50
C ASP A 100 -10.47 22.66 -10.69
N LYS A 101 -10.61 22.02 -11.86
CA LYS A 101 -9.81 20.86 -12.25
C LYS A 101 -8.31 21.15 -12.29
N THR A 102 -7.91 22.34 -12.72
CA THR A 102 -6.51 22.72 -12.87
C THR A 102 -5.79 22.75 -11.53
N GLN A 103 -6.41 23.34 -10.50
CA GLN A 103 -5.82 23.39 -9.16
C GLN A 103 -5.76 22.01 -8.50
N VAL A 104 -6.82 21.20 -8.65
CA VAL A 104 -6.81 19.81 -8.15
C VAL A 104 -5.69 19.00 -8.82
N GLN A 105 -5.52 19.16 -10.14
CA GLN A 105 -4.46 18.47 -10.87
C GLN A 105 -3.06 18.93 -10.45
N SER A 106 -2.83 20.23 -10.30
CA SER A 106 -1.54 20.76 -9.82
C SER A 106 -1.21 20.19 -8.45
N PHE A 107 -2.16 20.23 -7.52
CA PHE A 107 -1.97 19.70 -6.17
C PHE A 107 -1.54 18.22 -6.19
N MET A 108 -2.26 17.39 -6.95
CA MET A 108 -1.99 15.95 -7.05
C MET A 108 -0.60 15.68 -7.63
N ASN A 109 -0.16 16.46 -8.63
CA ASN A 109 1.17 16.35 -9.20
C ASN A 109 2.26 16.81 -8.23
N ASP A 110 2.09 17.99 -7.63
CA ASP A 110 3.09 18.63 -6.76
C ASP A 110 3.24 17.88 -5.43
N ASN A 111 2.18 17.24 -4.96
CA ASN A 111 2.15 16.52 -3.69
C ASN A 111 2.16 15.00 -3.87
N ARG A 112 2.44 14.48 -5.07
CA ARG A 112 2.38 13.04 -5.40
C ARG A 112 3.10 12.16 -4.37
N ALA A 113 4.26 12.58 -3.90
CA ALA A 113 5.05 11.83 -2.91
C ALA A 113 4.39 11.79 -1.51
N TRP A 114 3.55 12.78 -1.19
CA TRP A 114 2.82 12.90 0.08
C TRP A 114 1.42 12.28 0.04
N LEU A 115 0.86 12.01 -1.14
CA LEU A 115 -0.46 11.37 -1.28
C LEU A 115 -0.52 10.00 -0.56
N PRO A 116 0.47 9.09 -0.71
CA PRO A 116 0.48 7.84 0.04
C PRO A 116 0.47 8.05 1.56
N MET A 117 1.13 9.10 2.04
CA MET A 117 1.12 9.45 3.45
C MET A 117 -0.27 9.95 3.88
N MET A 118 -0.90 10.84 3.12
CA MET A 118 -2.25 11.35 3.43
C MET A 118 -3.28 10.20 3.49
N ILE A 119 -3.16 9.22 2.59
CA ILE A 119 -4.01 8.03 2.58
C ILE A 119 -3.72 7.14 3.79
N PHE A 120 -2.45 6.84 4.05
CA PHE A 120 -2.04 5.97 5.14
C PHE A 120 -2.35 6.56 6.53
N SER A 121 -2.24 7.89 6.68
CA SER A 121 -2.63 8.62 7.89
C SER A 121 -4.13 8.64 8.07
N GLY A 122 -4.91 8.67 6.98
CA GLY A 122 -6.36 8.80 6.99
C GLY A 122 -6.84 10.25 6.78
N ILE A 123 -5.92 11.18 6.52
CA ILE A 123 -6.23 12.57 6.15
C ILE A 123 -7.00 12.61 4.83
N MET A 124 -6.64 11.73 3.89
CA MET A 124 -7.33 11.54 2.62
C MET A 124 -7.88 10.13 2.56
N GLN A 125 -9.18 9.98 2.27
CA GLN A 125 -9.79 8.66 2.09
C GLN A 125 -9.52 8.13 0.68
N MET A 126 -9.35 6.81 0.53
CA MET A 126 -9.17 6.18 -0.79
C MET A 126 -10.30 6.52 -1.78
N VAL A 127 -11.54 6.64 -1.30
CA VAL A 127 -12.70 7.03 -2.13
C VAL A 127 -12.61 8.47 -2.61
N MET A 128 -12.13 9.38 -1.76
CA MET A 128 -11.89 10.77 -2.15
C MET A 128 -10.74 10.85 -3.15
N PHE A 129 -9.67 10.11 -2.88
CA PHE A 129 -8.52 10.02 -3.76
C PHE A 129 -8.89 9.54 -5.17
N SER A 130 -9.67 8.46 -5.28
CA SER A 130 -10.16 7.97 -6.58
C SER A 130 -11.07 8.98 -7.27
N SER A 131 -11.90 9.69 -6.51
CA SER A 131 -12.75 10.77 -7.03
C SER A 131 -11.94 11.95 -7.58
N LEU A 132 -10.88 12.36 -6.87
CA LEU A 132 -9.98 13.43 -7.30
C LEU A 132 -9.19 13.03 -8.54
N MET A 133 -8.73 11.78 -8.64
CA MET A 133 -8.05 11.29 -9.84
C MET A 133 -8.98 11.23 -11.05
N SER A 134 -10.20 10.70 -10.87
CA SER A 134 -11.23 10.68 -11.91
C SER A 134 -11.55 12.10 -12.38
N PHE A 135 -11.73 13.04 -11.45
CA PHE A 135 -11.99 14.44 -11.74
C PHE A 135 -10.83 15.13 -12.47
N ALA A 136 -9.59 14.88 -12.04
CA ALA A 136 -8.39 15.38 -12.68
C ALA A 136 -8.12 14.70 -14.04
N GLY A 137 -8.82 13.60 -14.37
CA GLY A 137 -8.59 12.82 -15.58
C GLY A 137 -7.21 12.15 -15.60
N MET A 138 -6.67 11.82 -14.43
CA MET A 138 -5.39 11.12 -14.32
C MET A 138 -5.63 9.60 -14.32
N ALA A 139 -4.83 8.88 -15.11
CA ALA A 139 -4.77 7.42 -15.04
C ALA A 139 -4.07 7.02 -13.73
N MET A 140 -4.58 5.95 -13.09
CA MET A 140 -4.00 5.42 -11.85
C MET A 140 -2.52 5.08 -12.05
N THR A 141 -1.68 5.47 -11.09
CA THR A 141 -0.26 5.11 -11.08
C THR A 141 -0.07 3.68 -10.57
N PRO A 142 0.98 2.95 -10.99
CA PRO A 142 1.19 1.55 -10.57
C PRO A 142 1.25 1.33 -9.04
N THR A 143 1.69 2.36 -8.31
CA THR A 143 1.72 2.36 -6.84
C THR A 143 0.32 2.39 -6.21
N GLU A 144 -0.66 2.97 -6.90
CA GLU A 144 -2.06 3.03 -6.46
C GLU A 144 -2.79 1.73 -6.76
N SER A 145 -2.54 1.13 -7.93
CA SER A 145 -3.04 -0.20 -8.26
C SER A 145 -2.57 -1.24 -7.24
N SER A 146 -1.32 -1.12 -6.79
CA SER A 146 -0.79 -2.01 -5.75
C SER A 146 -1.31 -1.68 -4.36
N MET A 147 -1.77 -0.45 -4.04
CA MET A 147 -2.40 -0.12 -2.76
C MET A 147 -3.91 -0.44 -2.70
N ALA A 148 -4.64 -0.29 -3.82
CA ALA A 148 -6.06 -0.63 -3.94
C ALA A 148 -6.31 -2.14 -4.05
N GLY A 149 -5.32 -2.91 -4.53
CA GLY A 149 -5.30 -4.37 -4.49
C GLY A 149 -4.86 -4.90 -3.12
N GLY A 150 -5.82 -5.09 -2.22
CA GLY A 150 -5.63 -5.88 -1.01
C GLY A 150 -5.92 -7.36 -1.27
N GLU A 151 -4.85 -8.15 -1.34
CA GLU A 151 -4.76 -9.60 -1.13
C GLU A 151 -5.37 -10.58 -2.16
N GLU A 152 -4.53 -11.58 -2.50
CA GLU A 152 -4.77 -12.88 -3.15
C GLU A 152 -4.82 -13.00 -4.69
N GLY A 153 -4.01 -13.95 -5.16
CA GLY A 153 -4.23 -14.65 -6.43
C GLY A 153 -3.27 -14.26 -7.54
N GLY A 154 -2.14 -14.96 -7.61
CA GLY A 154 -1.36 -14.98 -8.83
C GLY A 154 -2.20 -15.44 -10.00
N THR A 155 -2.08 -14.78 -11.14
CA THR A 155 -2.20 -15.43 -12.44
C THR A 155 -1.33 -14.66 -13.41
N ASP A 156 -0.40 -15.40 -13.99
CA ASP A 156 0.46 -15.00 -15.09
C ASP A 156 -0.34 -14.31 -16.19
N SER A 157 0.24 -13.26 -16.76
CA SER A 157 0.16 -12.97 -18.19
C SER A 157 1.26 -11.99 -18.57
N ALA A 158 2.48 -12.52 -18.59
CA ALA A 158 3.52 -12.04 -19.49
C ALA A 158 3.56 -12.99 -20.70
N SER A 159 3.03 -12.55 -21.84
CA SER A 159 3.39 -13.00 -23.19
C SER A 159 2.57 -12.19 -24.19
N SER A 160 3.18 -11.14 -24.76
CA SER A 160 3.80 -11.20 -26.09
C SER A 160 2.76 -11.30 -27.21
N ASP A 161 2.12 -10.17 -27.50
CA ASP A 161 1.34 -10.00 -28.73
C ASP A 161 2.31 -9.69 -29.88
N THR A 162 2.93 -10.74 -30.42
CA THR A 162 3.55 -10.71 -31.74
C THR A 162 2.46 -10.94 -32.77
N GLY A 163 2.07 -9.86 -33.45
CA GLY A 163 1.18 -9.92 -34.58
C GLY A 163 1.71 -10.86 -35.67
N ALA A 164 0.90 -11.86 -36.02
CA ALA A 164 0.98 -12.57 -37.28
C ALA A 164 -0.45 -12.83 -37.75
N ALA A 165 -0.75 -12.28 -38.92
CA ALA A 165 -2.06 -12.29 -39.55
C ALA A 165 -2.52 -13.71 -39.92
N THR A 166 -3.82 -13.90 -39.72
CA THR A 166 -4.77 -14.82 -40.36
C THR A 166 -4.34 -15.44 -41.70
N ASP A 167 -4.54 -16.75 -41.86
CA ASP A 167 -5.39 -17.26 -42.95
C ASP A 167 -5.94 -18.69 -42.76
N SER A 168 -7.21 -18.83 -43.15
CA SER A 168 -7.90 -19.99 -43.76
C SER A 168 -8.07 -21.35 -43.04
N ALA A 169 -9.28 -21.49 -42.48
CA ALA A 169 -10.36 -22.44 -42.83
C ALA A 169 -10.08 -23.95 -43.15
N ASP A 170 -10.82 -24.77 -42.38
CA ASP A 170 -11.58 -25.98 -42.74
C ASP A 170 -10.86 -27.28 -43.16
N SER A 171 -10.97 -28.32 -42.32
CA SER A 171 -11.42 -29.65 -42.75
C SER A 171 -11.73 -30.59 -41.57
N GLN A 172 -12.98 -31.03 -41.54
CA GLN A 172 -13.48 -32.40 -41.34
C GLN A 172 -12.75 -33.38 -40.40
N GLY A 173 -13.44 -33.72 -39.30
CA GLY A 173 -13.92 -35.08 -39.01
C GLY A 173 -12.92 -36.16 -38.56
N ALA A 174 -13.05 -36.63 -37.31
CA ALA A 174 -13.18 -38.06 -36.98
C ALA A 174 -13.45 -38.26 -35.47
N ASP A 175 -14.40 -39.16 -35.24
CA ASP A 175 -14.84 -39.80 -34.01
C ASP A 175 -13.79 -40.83 -33.49
N PHE A 176 -13.60 -40.93 -32.16
CA PHE A 176 -13.47 -42.15 -31.31
C PHE A 176 -12.59 -41.96 -30.04
N GLY A 177 -13.11 -42.45 -28.89
CA GLY A 177 -12.37 -42.82 -27.67
C GLY A 177 -12.55 -41.84 -26.50
N ASP A 178 -13.54 -41.99 -25.61
CA ASP A 178 -13.61 -42.96 -24.48
C ASP A 178 -12.37 -42.97 -23.58
N ALA A 179 -12.48 -42.34 -22.39
CA ALA A 179 -11.89 -42.82 -21.13
C ALA A 179 -12.15 -41.84 -19.95
N GLY A 180 -12.89 -42.30 -18.94
CA GLY A 180 -12.85 -41.82 -17.55
C GLY A 180 -13.94 -40.81 -17.20
N GLY A 181 -15.14 -41.18 -16.74
CA GLY A 181 -15.43 -42.27 -15.79
C GLY A 181 -15.25 -41.77 -14.35
N MET A 182 -16.09 -40.81 -13.94
CA MET A 182 -16.24 -40.40 -12.54
C MET A 182 -17.12 -41.42 -11.81
N ASP A 183 -16.52 -42.24 -10.96
CA ASP A 183 -17.26 -43.03 -9.97
C ASP A 183 -16.91 -42.53 -8.57
N PHE A 184 -17.97 -42.05 -7.91
CA PHE A 184 -18.01 -41.48 -6.58
C PHE A 184 -18.73 -42.52 -5.70
N ASP A 185 -17.99 -43.29 -4.91
CA ASP A 185 -18.53 -44.30 -3.99
C ASP A 185 -17.86 -44.07 -2.62
N ALA A 186 -18.53 -43.32 -1.74
CA ALA A 186 -19.40 -43.82 -0.67
C ALA A 186 -18.66 -44.68 0.37
N GLY A 187 -18.44 -44.10 1.55
CA GLY A 187 -17.81 -44.80 2.67
C GLY A 187 -18.19 -44.16 4.00
N GLY A 188 -19.49 -44.12 4.29
CA GLY A 188 -20.01 -43.81 5.63
C GLY A 188 -19.69 -44.96 6.58
N PHE A 189 -18.91 -44.67 7.61
CA PHE A 189 -18.80 -45.53 8.79
C PHE A 189 -19.48 -44.82 9.94
N ASP A 190 -20.64 -45.35 10.33
CA ASP A 190 -21.29 -45.09 11.60
C ASP A 190 -21.43 -46.44 12.33
N SER A 191 -21.54 -46.34 13.67
CA SER A 191 -22.04 -47.32 14.64
C SER A 191 -21.04 -48.24 15.38
N PHE A 192 -20.86 -47.86 16.66
CA PHE A 192 -20.81 -48.61 17.93
C PHE A 192 -20.80 -50.14 17.94
#